data_AF-A0A2E8L3L6-F1
#
_entry.id   AF-A0A2E8L3L6-F1
#
_cell.length_a   1.000
_cell.length_b   1.000
_cell.length_c   1.000
_cell.angle_alpha   90.00
_cell.angle_beta   90.00
_cell.angle_gamma   90.00
#
_symmetry.space_group_name_H-M   'P 1'
#
loop_
_entity.id
_entity.type
_entity.pdbx_description
1 polymer ?
#
loop_
_entity_poly.entity_id
_entity_poly.type
_entity_poly.pdbx_seq_one_letter_code
_entity_poly.pdbx_strand_id
1 'polypeptide(L)' 'MLSALVINACGTSETESKFREITILYTNDEHGWMEGMEPHQSAAHLFQLWRQQEGHFEDGPFLILSGGDNWIGPAIST' A
#
# COMPACT_ATOMS: atom_id res chain seq x y z
N MET A 1 57.77 4.03 -22.51
CA MET A 1 56.54 3.23 -22.69
C MET A 1 55.36 4.18 -22.69
N LEU A 2 54.71 4.36 -23.84
CA LEU A 2 53.58 5.27 -24.00
C LEU A 2 52.31 4.44 -23.77
N SER A 3 51.60 4.69 -22.66
CA SER A 3 50.36 3.98 -22.34
C SER A 3 49.18 4.81 -22.85
N ALA A 4 48.38 4.24 -23.76
CA ALA A 4 47.18 4.86 -24.29
C ALA A 4 45.97 4.47 -23.42
N LEU A 5 45.23 5.46 -22.94
CA LEU A 5 43.98 5.29 -22.20
C LEU A 5 42.81 5.25 -23.20
N VAL A 6 42.10 4.13 -23.26
CA VAL A 6 40.89 3.97 -24.09
C VAL A 6 39.67 4.23 -23.20
N ILE A 7 38.94 5.31 -23.47
CA ILE A 7 37.71 5.67 -22.77
C ILE A 7 36.54 5.12 -23.61
N ASN A 8 36.01 3.96 -23.24
CA ASN A 8 34.81 3.42 -23.88
C ASN A 8 33.57 3.98 -23.18
N ALA A 9 33.07 5.11 -23.66
CA ALA A 9 31.82 5.70 -23.20
C ALA A 9 30.69 5.34 -24.17
N CYS A 10 30.01 4.23 -23.88
CA CYS A 10 28.68 3.96 -24.45
C CYS A 10 27.76 3.58 -23.29
N GLY A 11 27.27 4.60 -22.59
CA GLY A 11 26.15 4.46 -21.67
C GLY A 11 24.87 4.74 -22.46
N THR A 12 24.25 3.70 -22.99
CA THR A 12 22.87 3.78 -23.45
C THR A 12 22.00 4.13 -22.25
N SER A 13 21.48 5.34 -22.22
CA SER A 13 20.45 5.75 -21.26
C SER A 13 19.15 5.07 -21.65
N GLU A 14 19.01 3.79 -21.31
CA GLU A 14 17.71 3.13 -21.30
C GLU A 14 16.89 3.78 -20.19
N THR A 15 16.11 4.80 -20.58
CA THR A 15 14.99 5.24 -19.75
C THR A 15 13.92 4.17 -19.88
N GLU A 16 14.14 3.03 -19.22
CA GLU A 16 13.06 2.09 -18.94
C GLU A 16 11.97 2.90 -18.25
N SER A 17 10.85 3.08 -18.94
CA SER A 17 9.60 3.50 -18.33
C SER A 17 9.20 2.38 -17.37
N LYS A 18 9.77 2.39 -16.17
CA LYS A 18 9.38 1.49 -15.08
C LYS A 18 7.93 1.79 -14.78
N PHE A 19 7.05 0.88 -15.17
CA PHE A 19 5.66 0.89 -14.72
C PHE A 19 5.69 1.00 -13.20
N ARG A 20 5.02 2.03 -12.67
CA ARG A 20 4.85 2.20 -11.24
C ARG A 20 3.50 1.61 -10.89
N GLU A 21 3.52 0.53 -10.13
CA GLU A 21 2.32 -0.07 -9.57
C GLU A 21 2.01 0.58 -8.23
N ILE A 22 0.72 0.82 -7.96
CA ILE A 22 0.23 1.28 -6.67
C ILE A 22 -0.99 0.45 -6.28
N THR A 23 -1.01 -0.06 -5.06
CA THR A 23 -2.15 -0.79 -4.52
C THR A 23 -3.08 0.17 -3.79
N ILE A 24 -4.38 0.08 -4.06
CA ILE A 24 -5.40 0.85 -3.33
C ILE A 24 -6.24 -0.13 -2.52
N LEU A 25 -6.18 -0.01 -1.20
CA LEU A 25 -7.08 -0.66 -0.27
C LEU A 25 -8.25 0.30 -0.05
N TYR A 26 -9.44 -0.09 -0.48
CA TYR A 26 -10.61 0.78 -0.48
C TYR A 26 -11.71 0.22 0.40
N THR A 27 -12.27 1.07 1.25
CA THR A 27 -13.45 0.78 2.06
C THR A 27 -14.49 1.88 1.84
N ASN A 28 -15.79 1.56 1.97
CA ASN A 28 -16.87 2.52 1.80
C ASN A 28 -18.13 2.02 2.46
N ASP A 29 -19.00 2.95 2.85
CA ASP A 29 -20.37 2.66 3.29
C ASP A 29 -20.37 1.71 4.51
N GLU A 30 -19.39 1.87 5.40
CA GLU A 30 -19.29 1.03 6.58
C GLU A 30 -20.50 1.26 7.48
N HIS A 31 -21.03 2.49 7.54
CA HIS A 31 -22.08 2.87 8.48
C HIS A 31 -21.72 2.45 9.92
N GLY A 32 -20.44 2.50 10.32
CA GLY A 32 -19.98 2.00 11.62
C GLY A 32 -19.85 0.48 11.76
N TRP A 33 -20.17 -0.31 10.73
CA TRP A 33 -20.03 -1.78 10.70
C TRP A 33 -18.60 -2.18 10.32
N MET A 34 -17.72 -2.19 11.32
CA MET A 34 -16.34 -2.65 11.17
C MET A 34 -15.95 -3.78 12.14
N GLU A 35 -16.91 -4.30 12.88
CA GLU A 35 -16.76 -5.54 13.64
C GLU A 35 -16.89 -6.75 12.70
N GLY A 36 -15.96 -7.68 12.80
CA GLY A 36 -15.97 -8.94 12.08
C GLY A 36 -16.93 -9.95 12.72
N MET A 37 -16.92 -11.17 12.18
CA MET A 37 -17.85 -12.20 12.59
C MET A 37 -17.45 -12.90 13.90
N GLU A 38 -16.16 -12.81 14.25
CA GLU A 38 -15.59 -13.46 15.42
C GLU A 38 -15.08 -12.44 16.45
N PRO A 39 -15.00 -12.82 17.74
CA PRO A 39 -14.39 -11.97 18.77
C PRO A 39 -13.02 -11.47 18.35
N HIS A 40 -12.72 -10.20 18.69
CA HIS A 40 -11.46 -9.51 18.41
C HIS A 40 -11.21 -9.11 16.94
N GLN A 41 -12.19 -9.29 16.06
CA GLN A 41 -12.10 -8.78 14.70
C GLN A 41 -12.68 -7.36 14.65
N SER A 42 -11.85 -6.34 14.87
CA SER A 42 -12.25 -4.93 14.73
C SER A 42 -11.62 -4.25 13.51
N ALA A 43 -11.91 -2.97 13.31
CA ALA A 43 -11.20 -2.14 12.33
C ALA A 43 -9.67 -2.18 12.53
N ALA A 44 -9.20 -2.21 13.79
CA ALA A 44 -7.77 -2.32 14.09
C ALA A 44 -7.20 -3.68 13.65
N HIS A 45 -7.99 -4.75 13.81
CA HIS A 45 -7.63 -6.07 13.31
C HIS A 45 -7.55 -6.10 11.78
N LEU A 46 -8.48 -5.46 11.06
CA LEU A 46 -8.40 -5.34 9.60
C LEU A 46 -7.10 -4.66 9.14
N PHE A 47 -6.73 -3.56 9.80
CA PHE A 47 -5.45 -2.90 9.51
C PHE A 47 -4.24 -3.78 9.81
N GLN A 48 -4.29 -4.59 10.88
CA GLN A 48 -3.26 -5.57 11.17
C GLN A 48 -3.15 -6.65 10.08
N LEU A 49 -4.28 -7.13 9.52
CA LEU A 49 -4.28 -8.11 8.43
C LEU A 49 -3.58 -7.55 7.19
N TRP A 50 -3.90 -6.33 6.77
CA TRP A 50 -3.23 -5.70 5.63
C TRP A 50 -1.72 -5.60 5.82
N ARG A 51 -1.27 -5.27 7.03
CA ARG A 51 0.16 -5.22 7.34
C ARG A 51 0.81 -6.60 7.36
N GLN A 52 0.29 -7.51 8.19
CA GLN A 52 0.99 -8.75 8.54
C GLN A 52 0.77 -9.88 7.53
N GLN A 53 -0.39 -9.91 6.89
CA GLN A 53 -0.76 -10.97 5.96
C GLN A 53 -0.60 -10.55 4.50
N GLU A 54 -0.92 -9.30 4.16
CA GLU A 54 -0.85 -8.79 2.77
C GLU A 54 0.43 -8.00 2.49
N GLY A 55 1.24 -7.71 3.51
CA GLY A 55 2.55 -7.08 3.35
C GLY A 55 2.50 -5.59 3.06
N HIS A 56 1.39 -4.92 3.39
CA HIS A 56 1.23 -3.48 3.20
C HIS A 56 1.80 -2.70 4.40
N PHE A 57 3.09 -2.38 4.33
CA PHE A 57 3.82 -1.58 5.32
C PHE A 57 4.06 -0.14 4.84
N GLU A 58 4.36 0.77 5.78
CA GLU A 58 4.44 2.24 5.56
C GLU A 58 5.36 2.69 4.42
N ASP A 59 6.37 1.89 4.05
CA ASP A 59 7.32 2.15 2.97
C ASP A 59 6.90 1.55 1.61
N GLY A 60 5.78 0.81 1.57
CA GLY A 60 5.25 0.17 0.37
C GLY A 60 4.44 1.11 -0.53
N PRO A 61 4.29 0.77 -1.83
CA PRO A 61 3.54 1.57 -2.79
C PRO A 61 2.02 1.31 -2.66
N PHE A 62 1.42 1.66 -1.52
CA PHE A 62 -0.02 1.48 -1.31
C PHE A 62 -0.69 2.69 -0.66
N LEU A 63 -2.00 2.79 -0.84
CA LEU A 63 -2.85 3.79 -0.22
C LEU A 63 -4.07 3.10 0.39
N ILE A 64 -4.50 3.58 1.56
CA ILE A 64 -5.79 3.23 2.14
C ILE A 64 -6.73 4.40 1.90
N LEU A 65 -7.84 4.16 1.22
CA LEU A 65 -8.83 5.18 0.88
C LEU A 65 -10.19 4.77 1.43
N SER A 66 -10.84 5.69 2.14
CA SER A 66 -12.23 5.56 2.57
C SER A 66 -13.12 6.41 1.66
N GLY A 67 -14.19 5.81 1.13
CA GLY A 67 -15.19 6.50 0.34
C GLY A 67 -16.17 7.36 1.16
N GLY A 68 -16.13 7.21 2.49
CA GLY A 68 -17.00 7.92 3.43
C GLY A 68 -18.19 7.09 3.88
N ASP A 69 -19.09 7.76 4.59
CA ASP A 69 -20.23 7.17 5.28
C ASP A 69 -19.83 6.15 6.38
N ASN A 70 -18.79 6.52 7.14
CA ASN A 70 -18.20 5.66 8.18
C ASN A 70 -19.04 5.60 9.47
N TRP A 71 -20.12 6.39 9.58
CA TRP A 71 -20.89 6.59 10.82
C TRP A 71 -22.37 6.22 10.63
N ILE A 72 -23.20 6.34 11.68
CA ILE A 72 -24.68 6.18 11.68
C ILE A 72 -25.19 4.75 12.04
N GLY A 73 -24.37 3.70 12.00
CA GLY A 73 -24.69 2.39 12.59
C GLY A 73 -24.06 2.16 13.98
N PRO A 74 -23.85 0.90 14.42
CA PRO A 74 -23.35 0.61 15.75
C PRO A 74 -21.97 1.25 15.92
N ALA A 75 -21.82 2.12 16.93
CA ALA A 75 -20.55 2.76 17.24
C ALA A 75 -19.60 1.74 17.88
N ILE A 76 -19.04 0.84 17.07
CA ILE A 76 -17.93 -0.03 17.46
C ILE A 76 -16.76 0.30 16.53
N SER A 77 -15.91 1.21 17.01
CA SER A 77 -14.69 1.66 16.33
C SER A 77 -13.46 1.50 17.24
N THR A 78 -13.31 0.31 17.83
CA THR A 78 -12.14 -0.11 18.61
C THR A 78 -11.83 -1.57 18.33
#